data_AF-A0A352Y625-F1
#
_entry.id   AF-A0A352Y625-F1
#
_cell.length_a   1.000
_cell.length_b   1.000
_cell.length_c   1.000
_cell.angle_alpha   90.00
_cell.angle_beta   90.00
_cell.angle_gamma   90.00
#
_symmetry.space_group_name_H-M   'P 1'
#
loop_
_entity.id
_entity.type
_entity.pdbx_description
1 polymer ?
#
loop_
_entity_poly.entity_id
_entity_poly.type
_entity_poly.pdbx_seq_one_letter_code
_entity_poly.pdbx_strand_id
1 'polypeptide(L)'
;MFDKSKIGQSFPPFTIEVERGKIRELALAIGDDNPIYQSREAAQAAGYADVPLFPTAPTMFTFWGNTKMGGQLVSLGINVMRILHGEEE
;
A
#
# COMPACT_ATOMS: atom_id res chain seq x y z
N MET A 1 -11.76 14.46 -20.33
CA MET A 1 -12.17 13.06 -20.53
C MET A 1 -10.89 12.23 -20.66
N PHE A 2 -10.79 11.07 -20.02
CA PHE A 2 -9.59 10.22 -20.09
C PHE A 2 -9.40 9.63 -21.51
N ASP A 3 -8.14 9.41 -21.89
CA ASP A 3 -7.77 8.77 -23.16
C ASP A 3 -8.11 7.26 -23.11
N LYS A 4 -9.18 6.88 -23.82
CA LYS A 4 -9.65 5.48 -23.86
C LYS A 4 -8.72 4.53 -24.60
N SER A 5 -7.76 5.02 -25.38
CA SER A 5 -6.77 4.15 -26.05
C SER A 5 -5.82 3.45 -25.09
N LYS A 6 -5.76 3.91 -23.82
CA LYS A 6 -4.92 3.35 -22.76
C LYS A 6 -5.57 2.19 -22.00
N ILE A 7 -6.84 1.88 -22.25
CA ILE A 7 -7.54 0.77 -21.58
C ILE A 7 -6.82 -0.55 -21.87
N GLY A 8 -6.55 -1.32 -20.81
CA GLY A 8 -5.83 -2.60 -20.89
C GLY A 8 -4.30 -2.47 -20.83
N GLN A 9 -3.75 -1.25 -20.83
CA GLN A 9 -2.32 -1.05 -20.60
C GLN A 9 -1.94 -1.50 -19.18
N SER A 10 -0.86 -2.27 -19.08
CA SER A 10 -0.31 -2.76 -17.81
C SER A 10 1.10 -2.24 -17.60
N PHE A 11 1.47 -2.02 -16.34
CA PHE A 11 2.85 -1.69 -15.96
C PHE A 11 3.61 -2.95 -15.55
N PRO A 12 4.96 -2.94 -15.61
CA PRO A 12 5.76 -4.06 -15.13
C PRO A 12 5.43 -4.40 -13.67
N PRO A 13 5.42 -5.69 -13.30
CA PRO A 13 5.19 -6.09 -11.92
C PRO A 13 6.33 -5.60 -11.02
N PHE A 14 6.03 -5.51 -9.72
CA PHE A 14 7.02 -5.21 -8.68
C PHE A 14 6.81 -6.16 -7.50
N THR A 15 7.86 -6.30 -6.69
CA THR A 15 7.84 -7.09 -5.46
C THR A 15 8.17 -6.17 -4.31
N ILE A 16 7.51 -6.38 -3.18
CA ILE A 16 7.82 -5.73 -1.92
C ILE A 16 7.96 -6.80 -0.83
N GLU A 17 8.94 -6.62 0.04
CA GLU A 17 9.06 -7.40 1.26
C GLU A 17 8.17 -6.79 2.35
N VAL A 18 7.32 -7.60 2.98
CA VAL A 18 6.46 -7.13 4.07
C VAL A 18 7.27 -7.14 5.37
N GLU A 19 7.64 -5.94 5.81
CA GLU A 19 8.44 -5.75 7.01
C GLU A 19 7.58 -5.38 8.23
N ARG A 20 7.88 -5.98 9.39
CA ARG A 20 7.25 -5.62 10.67
C ARG A 20 7.38 -4.14 11.01
N GLY A 21 8.51 -3.53 10.68
CA GLY A 21 8.73 -2.10 10.88
C GLY A 21 7.67 -1.26 10.17
N LYS A 22 7.29 -1.64 8.95
CA LYS A 22 6.28 -0.92 8.17
C LYS A 22 4.86 -1.14 8.68
N ILE A 23 4.56 -2.34 9.18
CA ILE A 23 3.28 -2.63 9.85
C ILE A 23 3.14 -1.76 11.10
N ARG A 24 4.19 -1.68 11.93
CA ARG A 24 4.20 -0.82 13.11
C ARG A 24 4.11 0.67 12.76
N GLU A 25 4.80 1.10 11.70
CA GLU A 25 4.70 2.48 11.20
C GLU A 25 3.26 2.83 10.82
N LEU A 26 2.55 1.94 10.11
CA LEU A 26 1.15 2.14 9.78
C LEU A 26 0.28 2.23 11.03
N ALA A 27 0.44 1.31 11.99
CA ALA A 27 -0.30 1.32 13.25
C ALA A 27 -0.18 2.68 13.95
N LEU A 28 1.05 3.21 14.04
CA LEU A 28 1.30 4.54 14.60
C LEU A 28 0.68 5.67 13.77
N ALA A 29 0.76 5.59 12.44
CA ALA A 29 0.25 6.62 11.54
C ALA A 29 -1.28 6.75 11.59
N ILE A 30 -2.00 5.63 11.75
CA ILE A 30 -3.46 5.62 11.87
C ILE A 30 -3.95 5.72 13.32
N GLY A 31 -3.04 5.68 14.29
CA GLY A 31 -3.36 5.75 15.71
C GLY A 31 -4.00 4.47 16.27
N ASP A 32 -3.71 3.30 15.68
CA ASP A 32 -4.17 2.00 16.19
C ASP A 32 -3.20 1.47 17.25
N ASP A 33 -3.70 1.35 18.49
CA ASP A 33 -2.97 0.89 19.66
C ASP A 33 -3.04 -0.64 19.86
N ASN A 34 -3.67 -1.38 18.95
CA ASN A 34 -3.79 -2.82 19.05
C ASN A 34 -2.40 -3.49 19.05
N PRO A 35 -2.06 -4.21 20.14
CA PRO A 35 -0.70 -4.71 20.35
C PRO A 35 -0.31 -5.79 19.34
N ILE A 36 -1.25 -6.46 18.67
CA ILE A 36 -0.93 -7.51 17.69
C ILE A 36 -0.14 -6.95 16.51
N TYR A 37 -0.31 -5.66 16.18
CA TYR A 37 0.41 -5.00 15.08
C TYR A 37 1.76 -4.41 15.50
N GLN A 38 2.09 -4.44 16.80
CA GLN A 38 3.26 -3.76 17.35
C GLN A 38 4.21 -4.70 18.10
N SER A 39 3.71 -5.81 18.64
CA SER A 39 4.48 -6.82 19.36
C SER A 39 4.26 -8.20 18.74
N ARG A 40 5.37 -8.87 18.41
CA ARG A 40 5.34 -10.25 17.94
C ARG A 40 4.78 -11.18 18.99
N GLU A 41 5.13 -10.97 20.25
CA GLU A 41 4.68 -11.76 21.38
C GLU A 41 3.16 -11.65 21.56
N ALA A 42 2.60 -10.44 21.46
CA ALA A 42 1.17 -10.22 21.50
C ALA A 42 0.44 -10.88 20.32
N ALA A 43 1.00 -10.77 19.11
CA ALA A 43 0.46 -11.43 17.92
C ALA A 43 0.44 -12.96 18.08
N GLN A 44 1.53 -13.53 18.59
CA GLN A 44 1.65 -14.97 18.83
C GLN A 44 0.72 -15.46 19.94
N ALA A 45 0.56 -14.69 21.02
CA ALA A 45 -0.42 -14.98 22.07
C ALA A 45 -1.87 -14.94 21.52
N ALA A 46 -2.13 -14.13 20.49
CA ALA A 46 -3.41 -14.08 19.77
C ALA A 46 -3.56 -15.19 18.70
N GLY A 47 -2.57 -16.07 18.52
CA GLY A 47 -2.63 -17.21 17.61
C GLY A 47 -2.05 -16.98 16.22
N TYR A 48 -1.43 -15.83 15.96
CA TYR A 48 -0.73 -15.57 14.70
C TYR A 48 0.69 -16.16 14.71
N ALA A 49 1.22 -16.53 13.55
CA ALA A 49 2.61 -17.00 13.45
C ALA A 49 3.64 -15.87 13.67
N ASP A 50 3.31 -14.66 13.24
CA ASP A 50 4.06 -13.41 13.40
C ASP A 50 3.07 -12.22 13.41
N VAL A 51 3.58 -10.99 13.44
CA VAL A 51 2.77 -9.76 13.35
C VAL A 51 1.94 -9.78 12.05
N PRO A 52 0.59 -9.75 12.13
CA PRO A 52 -0.27 -9.75 10.95
C PRO A 52 -0.20 -8.42 10.22
N LEU A 53 -0.54 -8.44 8.93
CA LEU A 53 -0.71 -7.23 8.12
C LEU A 53 -2.10 -6.62 8.37
N PHE A 54 -2.21 -5.29 8.35
CA PHE A 54 -3.52 -4.64 8.33
C PHE A 54 -4.28 -5.00 7.05
N PRO A 55 -5.61 -5.19 7.11
CA PRO A 55 -6.42 -5.45 5.92
C PRO A 55 -6.24 -4.37 4.82
N THR A 56 -6.03 -3.12 5.22
CA THR A 56 -5.86 -1.97 4.31
C THR A 56 -4.40 -1.64 3.99
N ALA A 57 -3.41 -2.36 4.53
CA ALA A 57 -2.00 -2.08 4.24
C ALA A 57 -1.62 -2.19 2.75
N PRO A 58 -2.25 -3.06 1.92
CA PRO A 58 -1.93 -3.13 0.49
C PRO A 58 -2.10 -1.81 -0.27
N THR A 59 -2.95 -0.89 0.20
CA THR A 59 -3.11 0.46 -0.37
C THR A 59 -1.78 1.24 -0.43
N MET A 60 -0.84 0.94 0.48
CA MET A 60 0.47 1.57 0.52
C MET A 60 1.49 0.93 -0.43
N PHE A 61 1.26 -0.30 -0.91
CA PHE A 61 2.27 -1.04 -1.66
C PHE A 61 2.66 -0.34 -2.96
N THR A 62 1.73 0.33 -3.62
CA THR A 62 2.05 1.08 -4.85
C THR A 62 2.92 2.31 -4.56
N PHE A 63 2.81 2.91 -3.38
CA PHE A 63 3.62 4.09 -3.03
C PHE A 63 5.03 3.71 -2.54
N TRP A 64 5.18 2.59 -1.83
CA TRP A 64 6.48 2.14 -1.28
C TRP A 64 7.19 1.09 -2.13
N GLY A 65 6.44 0.18 -2.76
CA GLY A 65 6.95 -0.91 -3.59
C GLY A 65 7.11 -0.54 -5.06
N ASN A 66 6.35 0.44 -5.57
CA ASN A 66 6.47 0.93 -6.94
C ASN A 66 7.01 2.37 -6.99
N THR A 67 8.33 2.50 -6.94
CA THR A 67 9.04 3.79 -7.03
C THR A 67 8.86 4.51 -8.37
N LYS A 68 8.19 3.89 -9.36
CA LYS A 68 7.97 4.44 -10.70
C LYS A 68 6.53 4.92 -10.94
N MET A 69 5.63 4.80 -9.95
CA MET A 69 4.20 5.11 -10.10
C MET A 69 3.96 6.51 -10.70
N GLY A 70 4.64 7.54 -10.20
CA GLY A 70 4.48 8.91 -10.70
C GLY A 70 4.83 9.04 -12.19
N GLY A 71 5.97 8.48 -12.61
CA GLY A 71 6.40 8.50 -14.01
C GLY A 71 5.49 7.66 -14.92
N GLN A 72 4.98 6.55 -14.41
CA GLN A 72 3.99 5.71 -15.09
C GLN A 72 2.71 6.48 -15.40
N LEU A 73 2.15 7.20 -14.42
CA LEU A 73 0.97 8.06 -14.62
C LEU A 73 1.24 9.20 -15.61
N VAL A 74 2.41 9.85 -15.52
CA VAL A 74 2.81 10.89 -16.47
C VAL A 74 2.91 10.34 -17.90
N SER A 75 3.40 9.11 -18.09
CA SER A 75 3.48 8.48 -19.42
C SER A 75 2.11 8.19 -20.06
N LEU A 76 1.05 8.15 -19.25
CA LEU A 76 -0.35 8.07 -19.72
C LEU A 76 -0.95 9.46 -20.04
N GLY A 77 -0.17 10.54 -19.90
CA GLY A 77 -0.66 11.91 -20.04
C GLY A 77 -1.45 12.43 -18.83
N ILE A 78 -1.35 11.75 -17.68
CA ILE A 78 -2.07 12.13 -16.46
C ILE A 78 -1.26 13.18 -15.69
N ASN A 79 -1.91 14.29 -15.33
CA ASN A 79 -1.35 15.26 -14.40
C ASN A 79 -1.57 14.79 -12.96
N VAL A 80 -0.53 14.21 -12.35
CA VAL A 80 -0.54 13.69 -10.97
C VAL A 80 -0.99 14.71 -9.92
N MET A 81 -0.77 16.00 -10.15
CA MET A 81 -1.17 17.07 -9.21
C MET A 81 -2.68 17.36 -9.23
N ARG A 82 -3.43 16.76 -10.15
CA ARG A 82 -4.88 16.96 -10.31
C ARG A 82 -5.67 15.66 -10.16
N ILE A 83 -5.05 14.64 -9.57
CA ILE A 83 -5.69 13.37 -9.24
C ILE A 83 -6.34 13.51 -7.86
N LEU A 84 -7.60 13.11 -7.76
CA LEU A 84 -8.30 12.86 -6.50
C LEU A 84 -8.50 11.36 -6.35
N HIS A 85 -8.35 10.86 -5.14
CA HIS A 85 -8.76 9.50 -4.80
C HIS A 85 -10.29 9.44 -4.66
N GLY A 86 -10.96 8.63 -5.48
CA GLY A 86 -12.43 8.55 -5.52
C GLY A 86 -13.02 7.53 -4.55
N GLU A 87 -12.50 6.30 -4.58
CA GLU A 87 -13.00 5.14 -3.84
C GLU A 87 -11.89 4.08 -3.67
N GLU A 88 -12.07 3.15 -2.73
CA GLU A 88 -11.18 2.01 -2.47
C GLU A 88 -12.03 0.73 -2.34
N GLU A 89 -11.51 -0.41 -2.82
CA GLU A 89 -12.14 -1.74 -2.74
C GLU A 89 -11.20 -2.84 -2.25
#